data_AF-A0A924K2M5-F1
#
_entry.id   AF-A0A924K2M5-F1
#
_cell.length_a   1.000
_cell.length_b   1.000
_cell.length_c   1.000
_cell.angle_alpha   90.00
_cell.angle_beta   90.00
_cell.angle_gamma   90.00
#
_symmetry.space_group_name_H-M   'P 1'
#
loop_
_entity.id
_entity.type
_entity.pdbx_description
1 polymer ?
#
loop_
_entity_poly.entity_id
_entity_poly.type
_entity_poly.pdbx_seq_one_letter_code
_entity_poly.pdbx_strand_id
1 'polypeptide(L)'
;MKFPVRFTNRDRHAAGAAGQRRKPIIGVLALLLVAAGLQACSAVKIAYNQAVELSFWQLDGYFDFNDTQKPRVREELAKVLQWHRQTQLPVYIEALQRWQTWLPGEVTEAQACAVFDEVRSKLQVISDRALPGAGSVAATLAPEQLNAMQKKFSKLNADYRSEFIEGTPAALLEKRYKKAVSRAEMLYGSLDE
;
A
#
# COMPACT_ATOMS: atom_id res chain seq x y z
N MET A 1 -77.14 30.13 -22.41
CA MET A 1 -78.22 30.05 -21.41
C MET A 1 -78.65 28.58 -21.30
N LYS A 2 -78.54 27.99 -20.10
CA LYS A 2 -79.25 26.79 -19.57
C LYS A 2 -78.94 25.42 -20.23
N PHE A 3 -78.21 24.53 -19.53
CA PHE A 3 -78.69 23.36 -18.72
C PHE A 3 -78.98 22.11 -19.57
N PRO A 4 -79.06 20.89 -19.01
CA PRO A 4 -78.37 20.22 -17.88
C PRO A 4 -77.64 18.94 -18.42
N VAL A 5 -77.02 18.02 -17.65
CA VAL A 5 -77.64 16.89 -16.95
C VAL A 5 -76.58 16.16 -16.09
N ARG A 6 -77.07 15.69 -14.94
CA ARG A 6 -76.45 14.93 -13.84
C ARG A 6 -75.88 13.55 -14.22
N PHE A 7 -74.79 13.21 -13.51
CA PHE A 7 -74.46 11.94 -12.86
C PHE A 7 -75.33 10.70 -13.13
N THR A 8 -74.69 9.57 -13.44
CA THR A 8 -74.52 8.42 -12.53
C THR A 8 -73.46 7.45 -13.11
N ASN A 9 -73.12 6.43 -12.34
CA ASN A 9 -71.76 5.97 -12.06
C ASN A 9 -71.43 4.63 -12.75
N ARG A 10 -70.11 4.43 -12.96
CA ARG A 10 -69.37 3.17 -12.89
C ARG A 10 -69.48 2.19 -14.06
N ASP A 11 -68.36 2.04 -14.77
CA ASP A 11 -67.77 0.71 -15.00
C ASP A 11 -66.24 0.78 -15.20
N ARG A 12 -65.61 -0.36 -14.92
CA ARG A 12 -64.19 -0.54 -14.61
C ARG A 12 -63.32 -0.75 -15.86
N HIS A 13 -62.01 -0.57 -15.64
CA HIS A 13 -60.84 -1.20 -16.28
C HIS A 13 -60.02 -0.41 -17.33
N ALA A 14 -58.86 0.04 -16.84
CA ALA A 14 -57.51 -0.31 -17.30
C ALA A 14 -56.88 0.40 -18.52
N ALA A 15 -55.83 1.17 -18.24
CA ALA A 15 -54.48 1.16 -18.85
C ALA A 15 -53.84 2.53 -18.53
N GLY A 16 -52.62 2.70 -18.03
CA GLY A 16 -51.45 1.86 -17.88
C GLY A 16 -50.29 2.86 -17.78
N ALA A 17 -49.84 3.18 -16.57
CA ALA A 17 -48.75 4.14 -16.36
C ALA A 17 -47.41 3.50 -16.69
N ALA A 18 -46.69 4.07 -17.65
CA ALA A 18 -45.31 3.71 -17.98
C ALA A 18 -44.37 4.08 -16.81
N GLY A 19 -43.96 3.07 -16.04
CA GLY A 19 -42.90 3.18 -15.04
C GLY A 19 -41.53 2.90 -15.66
N GLN A 20 -40.77 3.97 -15.92
CA GLN A 20 -39.39 3.93 -16.43
C GLN A 20 -38.48 3.11 -15.47
N ARG A 21 -37.98 1.96 -15.92
CA ARG A 21 -37.02 1.10 -15.19
C ARG A 21 -35.62 1.74 -15.12
N ARG A 22 -35.35 2.62 -14.14
CA ARG A 22 -33.98 3.10 -13.81
C ARG A 22 -33.25 2.25 -12.76
N LYS A 23 -33.79 1.08 -12.39
CA LYS A 23 -33.28 0.22 -11.31
C LYS A 23 -32.04 -0.65 -11.59
N PRO A 24 -31.62 -0.99 -12.84
CA PRO A 24 -30.51 -1.95 -13.01
C PRO A 24 -29.14 -1.32 -12.71
N ILE A 25 -28.96 -0.03 -13.00
CA ILE A 25 -27.64 0.64 -12.84
C ILE A 25 -27.31 0.85 -11.36
N ILE A 26 -28.29 1.22 -10.53
CA ILE A 26 -28.11 1.39 -9.08
C ILE A 26 -27.79 0.04 -8.42
N GLY A 27 -28.47 -1.04 -8.85
CA GLY A 27 -28.19 -2.39 -8.35
C GLY A 27 -26.79 -2.88 -8.73
N VAL A 28 -26.33 -2.60 -9.96
CA VAL A 28 -24.97 -2.93 -10.41
C VAL A 28 -23.92 -2.10 -9.66
N LEU A 29 -24.14 -0.80 -9.46
CA LEU A 29 -23.24 0.05 -8.68
C LEU A 29 -23.15 -0.38 -7.21
N ALA A 30 -24.27 -0.72 -6.58
CA ALA A 30 -24.30 -1.23 -5.21
C ALA A 30 -23.58 -2.59 -5.10
N LEU A 31 -23.78 -3.49 -6.07
CA LEU A 31 -23.10 -4.78 -6.11
C LEU A 31 -21.58 -4.61 -6.32
N LEU A 32 -21.15 -3.68 -7.18
CA LEU A 32 -19.73 -3.35 -7.39
C LEU A 32 -19.11 -2.73 -6.14
N LEU A 33 -19.82 -1.86 -5.41
CA LEU A 33 -19.37 -1.28 -4.15
C LEU A 33 -19.25 -2.33 -3.04
N VAL A 34 -20.19 -3.26 -2.94
CA VAL A 34 -20.14 -4.37 -1.99
C VAL A 34 -19.00 -5.35 -2.36
N ALA A 35 -18.83 -5.67 -3.64
CA ALA A 35 -17.72 -6.50 -4.11
C ALA A 35 -16.35 -5.83 -3.89
N ALA A 36 -16.25 -4.51 -4.08
CA ALA A 36 -15.06 -3.74 -3.75
C ALA A 36 -14.80 -3.71 -2.24
N GLY A 37 -15.84 -3.57 -1.41
CA GLY A 37 -15.77 -3.65 0.05
C GLY A 37 -15.31 -5.03 0.54
N LEU A 38 -15.69 -6.11 -0.14
CA LEU A 38 -15.24 -7.49 0.18
C LEU A 38 -13.76 -7.74 -0.15
N GLN A 39 -13.17 -7.04 -1.12
CA GLN A 39 -11.71 -7.08 -1.35
C GLN A 39 -10.94 -6.19 -0.37
N ALA A 40 -11.62 -5.28 0.34
CA ALA A 40 -11.01 -4.34 1.28
C ALA A 40 -10.64 -4.95 2.65
N CYS A 41 -10.99 -6.22 2.92
CA CYS A 41 -10.64 -6.87 4.19
C CYS A 41 -9.13 -7.07 4.42
N SER A 42 -8.27 -6.73 3.44
CA SER A 42 -6.82 -6.67 3.66
C SER A 42 -6.20 -5.52 2.86
N ALA A 43 -6.01 -4.38 3.54
CA ALA A 43 -5.24 -3.24 3.00
C ALA A 43 -3.85 -3.69 2.52
N VAL A 44 -3.25 -4.67 3.20
CA VAL A 44 -1.98 -5.29 2.81
C VAL A 44 -2.07 -5.97 1.44
N LYS A 45 -3.12 -6.76 1.17
CA LYS A 45 -3.33 -7.41 -0.13
C LYS A 45 -3.49 -6.39 -1.26
N ILE A 46 -4.25 -5.31 -1.01
CA ILE A 46 -4.43 -4.23 -1.99
C ILE A 46 -3.10 -3.53 -2.26
N ALA A 47 -2.42 -3.06 -1.22
CA ALA A 47 -1.14 -2.36 -1.34
C ALA A 47 -0.09 -3.24 -2.04
N TYR A 48 -0.02 -4.52 -1.70
CA TYR A 48 0.92 -5.47 -2.32
C TYR A 48 0.60 -5.75 -3.80
N ASN A 49 -0.68 -5.77 -4.18
CA ASN A 49 -1.06 -5.90 -5.58
C ASN A 49 -0.80 -4.63 -6.40
N GLN A 50 -0.84 -3.46 -5.75
CA GLN A 50 -0.51 -2.18 -6.35
C GLN A 50 0.96 -1.76 -6.13
N ALA A 51 1.82 -2.66 -5.64
CA ALA A 51 3.17 -2.32 -5.20
C ALA A 51 4.04 -1.72 -6.32
N VAL A 52 3.85 -2.12 -7.58
CA VAL A 52 4.56 -1.51 -8.72
C VAL A 52 4.23 -0.04 -8.84
N GLU A 53 2.94 0.30 -8.89
CA GLU A 53 2.53 1.71 -9.03
C GLU A 53 2.93 2.49 -7.79
N LEU A 54 2.62 2.02 -6.57
CA LEU A 54 2.99 2.75 -5.36
C LEU A 54 4.51 3.02 -5.26
N SER A 55 5.34 2.03 -5.62
CA SER A 55 6.79 2.21 -5.67
C SER A 55 7.21 3.19 -6.77
N PHE A 56 6.56 3.13 -7.94
CA PHE A 56 6.79 4.07 -9.02
C PHE A 56 6.47 5.51 -8.57
N TRP A 57 5.30 5.76 -8.00
CA TRP A 57 4.89 7.09 -7.53
C TRP A 57 5.86 7.65 -6.49
N GLN A 58 6.30 6.79 -5.57
CA GLN A 58 7.30 7.17 -4.58
C GLN A 58 8.62 7.58 -5.25
N LEU A 59 9.15 6.74 -6.15
CA LEU A 59 10.41 6.99 -6.86
C LEU A 59 10.33 8.21 -7.78
N ASP A 60 9.25 8.36 -8.52
CA ASP A 60 9.01 9.51 -9.41
C ASP A 60 9.06 10.83 -8.63
N GLY A 61 8.51 10.85 -7.41
CA GLY A 61 8.65 12.00 -6.52
C GLY A 61 10.09 12.37 -6.14
N TYR A 62 11.06 11.44 -6.25
CA TYR A 62 12.48 11.72 -6.02
C TYR A 62 13.26 12.09 -7.28
N PHE A 63 12.97 11.42 -8.39
CA PHE A 63 13.82 11.46 -9.59
C PHE A 63 13.19 12.23 -10.75
N ASP A 64 11.89 12.55 -10.68
CA ASP A 64 11.13 13.27 -11.71
C ASP A 64 11.34 12.64 -13.09
N PHE A 65 10.91 11.39 -13.26
CA PHE A 65 11.24 10.63 -14.46
C PHE A 65 10.55 11.23 -15.69
N ASN A 66 11.24 11.24 -16.83
CA ASN A 66 10.65 11.68 -18.10
C ASN A 66 9.90 10.53 -18.80
N ASP A 67 9.22 10.83 -19.91
CA ASP A 67 8.35 9.87 -20.60
C ASP A 67 9.10 8.66 -21.20
N THR A 68 10.42 8.78 -21.42
CA THR A 68 11.26 7.65 -21.85
C THR A 68 11.70 6.77 -20.68
N GLN A 69 11.82 7.33 -19.47
CA GLN A 69 12.25 6.63 -18.26
C GLN A 69 11.07 5.93 -17.56
N LYS A 70 9.90 6.56 -17.49
CA LYS A 70 8.72 6.05 -16.76
C LYS A 70 8.33 4.61 -17.12
N PRO A 71 8.27 4.18 -18.40
CA PRO A 71 7.93 2.80 -18.74
C PRO A 71 9.00 1.82 -18.26
N ARG A 72 10.28 2.17 -18.41
CA ARG A 72 11.42 1.36 -17.99
C ARG A 72 11.44 1.14 -16.48
N VAL A 73 11.17 2.19 -15.69
CA VAL A 73 11.11 2.06 -14.22
C VAL A 73 10.01 1.10 -13.79
N ARG A 74 8.80 1.23 -14.38
CA ARG A 74 7.69 0.31 -14.09
C ARG A 74 8.02 -1.13 -14.46
N GLU A 75 8.67 -1.34 -15.60
CA GLU A 75 9.08 -2.66 -16.05
C GLU A 75 10.07 -3.30 -15.07
N GLU A 76 11.10 -2.56 -14.63
CA GLU A 76 12.08 -3.04 -13.65
C GLU A 76 11.42 -3.36 -12.29
N LEU A 77 10.51 -2.50 -11.81
CA LEU A 77 9.72 -2.77 -10.61
C LEU A 77 8.85 -4.02 -10.74
N ALA A 78 8.22 -4.22 -11.90
CA ALA A 78 7.40 -5.40 -12.17
C ALA A 78 8.24 -6.68 -12.16
N LYS A 79 9.45 -6.67 -12.75
CA LYS A 79 10.40 -7.79 -12.71
C LYS A 79 10.80 -8.13 -11.28
N VAL A 80 11.10 -7.13 -10.45
CA VAL A 80 11.44 -7.34 -9.03
C VAL A 80 10.25 -7.91 -8.26
N LEU A 81 9.05 -7.36 -8.42
CA LEU A 81 7.86 -7.85 -7.72
C LEU A 81 7.49 -9.28 -8.15
N GLN A 82 7.58 -9.60 -9.44
CA GLN A 82 7.33 -10.94 -9.95
C GLN A 82 8.31 -11.95 -9.34
N TRP A 83 9.60 -11.64 -9.37
CA TRP A 83 10.63 -12.47 -8.74
C TRP A 83 10.42 -12.61 -7.24
N HIS A 84 10.04 -11.52 -6.56
CA HIS A 84 9.79 -11.52 -5.12
C HIS A 84 8.63 -12.47 -4.77
N ARG A 85 7.53 -12.41 -5.53
CA ARG A 85 6.37 -13.31 -5.38
C ARG A 85 6.75 -14.78 -5.54
N GLN A 86 7.60 -15.09 -6.51
CA GLN A 86 7.96 -16.47 -6.84
C GLN A 86 9.02 -17.05 -5.91
N THR A 87 9.93 -16.23 -5.38
CA THR A 87 11.13 -16.72 -4.70
C THR A 87 11.23 -16.30 -3.23
N GLN A 88 10.81 -15.07 -2.89
CA GLN A 88 10.99 -14.52 -1.55
C GLN A 88 9.74 -14.64 -0.68
N LEU A 89 8.55 -14.50 -1.26
CA LEU A 89 7.30 -14.60 -0.51
C LEU A 89 7.14 -15.97 0.20
N PRO A 90 7.46 -17.13 -0.42
CA PRO A 90 7.46 -18.41 0.28
C PRO A 90 8.45 -18.46 1.45
N VAL A 91 9.66 -17.92 1.26
CA VAL A 91 10.69 -17.84 2.32
C VAL A 91 10.20 -16.98 3.50
N TYR A 92 9.41 -15.95 3.23
CA TYR A 92 8.88 -15.09 4.29
C TYR A 92 7.77 -15.80 5.06
N ILE A 93 6.93 -16.56 4.37
CA ILE A 93 5.90 -17.40 5.01
C ILE A 93 6.57 -18.41 5.96
N GLU A 94 7.62 -19.10 5.52
CA GLU A 94 8.35 -20.05 6.37
C GLU A 94 8.99 -19.38 7.59
N ALA A 95 9.61 -18.20 7.41
CA ALA A 95 10.18 -17.44 8.52
C ALA A 95 9.10 -17.02 9.53
N LEU A 96 7.98 -16.48 9.05
CA LEU A 96 6.86 -16.06 9.89
C LEU A 96 6.25 -17.25 10.65
N GLN A 97 6.07 -18.39 10.00
CA GLN A 97 5.58 -19.62 10.65
C GLN A 97 6.52 -20.11 11.75
N ARG A 98 7.85 -20.04 11.53
CA ARG A 98 8.82 -20.36 12.59
C ARG A 98 8.72 -19.39 13.76
N TRP A 99 8.72 -18.08 13.52
CA TRP A 99 8.65 -17.08 14.59
C TRP A 99 7.33 -17.17 15.36
N GLN A 100 6.23 -17.54 14.69
CA GLN A 100 4.93 -17.76 15.31
C GLN A 100 5.00 -18.82 16.43
N THR A 101 5.89 -19.83 16.30
CA THR A 101 6.05 -20.86 17.35
C THR A 101 6.58 -20.33 18.67
N TRP A 102 7.15 -19.12 18.69
CA TRP A 102 7.67 -18.47 19.90
C TRP A 102 6.63 -17.62 20.63
N LEU A 103 5.52 -17.25 19.98
CA LEU A 103 4.48 -16.39 20.55
C LEU A 103 3.81 -16.90 21.83
N PRO A 104 3.67 -18.22 22.09
CA PRO A 104 3.07 -18.69 23.34
C PRO A 104 3.91 -18.43 24.60
N GLY A 105 5.18 -18.05 24.45
CA GLY A 105 6.09 -17.79 25.56
C GLY A 105 6.74 -16.40 25.48
N GLU A 106 7.62 -16.12 26.42
CA GLU A 106 8.42 -14.87 26.40
C GLU A 106 9.47 -14.93 25.28
N VAL A 107 9.53 -13.88 24.47
CA VAL A 107 10.56 -13.72 23.44
C VAL A 107 11.87 -13.29 24.12
N THR A 108 12.90 -14.12 24.00
CA THR A 108 14.24 -13.81 24.52
C THR A 108 14.94 -12.74 23.68
N GLU A 109 15.89 -12.03 24.28
CA GLU A 109 16.76 -11.08 23.57
C GLU A 109 17.44 -11.73 22.35
N ALA A 110 17.96 -12.94 22.52
CA ALA A 110 18.63 -13.67 21.45
C ALA A 110 17.69 -13.98 20.27
N GLN A 111 16.42 -14.35 20.55
CA GLN A 111 15.42 -14.55 19.51
C GLN A 111 15.09 -13.24 18.80
N ALA A 112 14.92 -12.14 19.54
CA ALA A 112 14.64 -10.82 18.95
C ALA A 112 15.78 -10.36 18.03
N CYS A 113 17.04 -10.52 18.45
CA CYS A 113 18.21 -10.24 17.62
C CYS A 113 18.25 -11.12 16.36
N ALA A 114 17.99 -12.42 16.49
CA ALA A 114 17.97 -13.34 15.36
C ALA A 114 16.91 -12.97 14.31
N VAL A 115 15.72 -12.55 14.73
CA VAL A 115 14.68 -12.03 13.82
C VAL A 115 15.18 -10.80 13.08
N PHE A 116 15.80 -9.86 13.80
CA PHE A 116 16.29 -8.61 13.20
C PHE A 116 17.36 -8.87 12.12
N ASP A 117 18.33 -9.73 12.42
CA ASP A 117 19.38 -10.11 11.47
C ASP A 117 18.81 -10.86 10.27
N GLU A 118 17.85 -11.77 10.50
CA GLU A 118 17.18 -12.49 9.43
C GLU A 118 16.40 -11.54 8.51
N VAL A 119 15.60 -10.60 9.06
CA VAL A 119 14.89 -9.58 8.28
C VAL A 119 15.87 -8.72 7.48
N ARG A 120 16.97 -8.27 8.09
CA ARG A 120 17.99 -7.47 7.41
C ARG A 120 18.60 -8.22 6.22
N SER A 121 18.90 -9.51 6.37
CA SER A 121 19.43 -10.33 5.27
C SER A 121 18.44 -10.44 4.10
N LYS A 122 17.15 -10.61 4.39
CA LYS A 122 16.09 -10.69 3.36
C LYS A 122 15.92 -9.35 2.63
N LEU A 123 16.04 -8.23 3.32
CA LEU A 123 16.04 -6.90 2.70
C LEU A 123 17.23 -6.73 1.74
N GLN A 124 18.43 -7.19 2.13
CA GLN A 124 19.61 -7.14 1.26
C GLN A 124 19.40 -7.92 -0.05
N VAL A 125 18.79 -9.11 0.03
CA VAL A 125 18.49 -9.94 -1.14
C VAL A 125 17.56 -9.23 -2.13
N ILE A 126 16.56 -8.49 -1.65
CA ILE A 126 15.71 -7.65 -2.53
C ILE A 126 16.52 -6.52 -3.15
N SER A 127 17.34 -5.82 -2.36
CA SER A 127 18.18 -4.72 -2.84
C SER A 127 19.13 -5.18 -3.95
N ASP A 128 19.81 -6.31 -3.76
CA ASP A 128 20.73 -6.87 -4.74
C ASP A 128 20.01 -7.25 -6.04
N ARG A 129 18.78 -7.78 -5.94
CA ARG A 129 17.96 -8.07 -7.11
C ARG A 129 17.55 -6.81 -7.87
N ALA A 130 17.20 -5.74 -7.17
CA ALA A 130 16.75 -4.49 -7.77
C ALA A 130 17.90 -3.65 -8.37
N LEU A 131 19.12 -3.85 -7.88
CA LEU A 131 20.28 -3.01 -8.17
C LEU A 131 20.61 -2.88 -9.67
N PRO A 132 20.61 -3.95 -10.50
CA PRO A 132 20.92 -3.83 -11.92
C PRO A 132 19.90 -2.97 -12.68
N GLY A 133 18.60 -3.17 -12.39
CA GLY A 133 17.52 -2.38 -12.98
C GLY A 133 17.62 -0.92 -12.60
N ALA A 134 17.81 -0.65 -11.29
CA ALA A 134 18.02 0.69 -10.75
C ALA A 134 19.25 1.38 -11.36
N GLY A 135 20.38 0.69 -11.46
CA GLY A 135 21.60 1.22 -12.07
C GLY A 135 21.40 1.59 -13.54
N SER A 136 20.65 0.76 -14.29
CA SER A 136 20.37 1.04 -15.70
C SER A 136 19.44 2.25 -15.92
N VAL A 137 18.52 2.52 -14.97
CA VAL A 137 17.71 3.75 -14.96
C VAL A 137 18.56 4.95 -14.54
N ALA A 138 19.35 4.80 -13.48
CA ALA A 138 20.20 5.86 -12.95
C ALA A 138 21.19 6.39 -14.01
N ALA A 139 21.71 5.51 -14.87
CA ALA A 139 22.59 5.88 -15.98
C ALA A 139 21.94 6.77 -17.05
N THR A 140 20.61 6.92 -17.02
CA THR A 140 19.84 7.76 -17.96
C THR A 140 19.39 9.10 -17.37
N LEU A 141 19.72 9.38 -16.10
CA LEU A 141 19.31 10.61 -15.43
C LEU A 141 20.06 11.82 -16.01
N ALA A 142 19.32 12.89 -16.29
CA ALA A 142 19.87 14.16 -16.73
C ALA A 142 20.54 14.92 -15.57
N PRO A 143 21.50 15.83 -15.85
CA PRO A 143 22.15 16.65 -14.82
C PRO A 143 21.16 17.42 -13.92
N GLU A 144 20.05 17.91 -14.48
CA GLU A 144 19.01 18.63 -13.75
C GLU A 144 18.29 17.70 -12.76
N GLN A 145 17.98 16.47 -13.16
CA GLN A 145 17.37 15.44 -12.30
C GLN A 145 18.31 15.07 -11.16
N LEU A 146 19.61 14.91 -11.43
CA LEU A 146 20.63 14.61 -10.41
C LEU A 146 20.75 15.74 -9.38
N ASN A 147 20.74 16.99 -9.83
CA ASN A 147 20.78 18.16 -8.94
C ASN A 147 19.52 18.25 -8.06
N ALA A 148 18.34 18.00 -8.62
CA ALA A 148 17.08 17.99 -7.87
C ALA A 148 17.07 16.86 -6.82
N MET A 149 17.48 15.66 -7.23
CA MET A 149 17.63 14.50 -6.34
C MET A 149 18.58 14.82 -5.18
N GLN A 150 19.77 15.39 -5.46
CA GLN A 150 20.73 15.70 -4.42
C GLN A 150 20.21 16.72 -3.41
N LYS A 151 19.51 17.77 -3.86
CA LYS A 151 18.87 18.74 -2.95
C LYS A 151 17.85 18.05 -2.05
N LYS A 152 17.00 17.17 -2.62
CA LYS A 152 15.99 16.43 -1.86
C LYS A 152 16.63 15.49 -0.83
N PHE A 153 17.66 14.73 -1.23
CA PHE A 153 18.38 13.83 -0.34
C PHE A 153 19.13 14.57 0.77
N SER A 154 19.75 15.72 0.48
CA SER A 154 20.40 16.53 1.51
C SER A 154 19.43 16.97 2.60
N LYS A 155 18.21 17.40 2.22
CA LYS A 155 17.16 17.74 3.18
C LYS A 155 16.74 16.52 4.02
N LEU A 156 16.42 15.41 3.36
CA LEU A 156 15.96 14.20 4.05
C LEU A 156 17.04 13.62 4.98
N ASN A 157 18.31 13.70 4.59
CA ASN A 157 19.44 13.27 5.42
C ASN A 157 19.63 14.17 6.63
N ALA A 158 19.45 15.50 6.49
CA ALA A 158 19.49 16.43 7.62
C ALA A 158 18.36 16.14 8.62
N ASP A 159 17.14 15.96 8.13
CA ASP A 159 15.97 15.59 8.95
C ASP A 159 16.22 14.25 9.67
N TYR A 160 16.66 13.23 8.93
CA TYR A 160 16.97 11.91 9.50
C TYR A 160 18.08 11.98 10.56
N ARG A 161 19.13 12.77 10.32
CA ARG A 161 20.27 12.91 11.23
C ARG A 161 19.85 13.58 12.53
N SER A 162 19.15 14.72 12.45
CA SER A 162 18.54 15.38 13.61
C SER A 162 17.65 14.42 14.39
N GLU A 163 16.88 13.60 13.68
CA GLU A 163 15.92 12.72 14.33
C GLU A 163 16.50 11.43 14.93
N PHE A 164 17.51 10.80 14.31
CA PHE A 164 17.91 9.41 14.65
C PHE A 164 19.40 9.22 14.94
N ILE A 165 20.22 10.26 14.74
CA ILE A 165 21.68 10.19 14.85
C ILE A 165 22.23 11.18 15.87
N GLU A 166 21.69 12.39 15.91
CA GLU A 166 22.11 13.42 16.85
C GLU A 166 21.40 13.26 18.20
N GLY A 167 22.15 13.43 19.29
CA GLY A 167 21.62 13.31 20.65
C GLY A 167 22.42 12.34 21.52
N THR A 168 21.97 12.16 22.76
CA THR A 168 22.59 11.20 23.68
C THR A 168 22.13 9.77 23.34
N PRO A 169 22.96 8.75 23.61
CA PRO A 169 22.59 7.36 23.39
C PRO A 169 21.24 6.98 24.04
N ALA A 170 20.98 7.46 25.26
CA ALA A 170 19.73 7.21 25.98
C ALA A 170 18.51 7.82 25.27
N ALA A 171 18.60 9.07 24.80
CA ALA A 171 17.51 9.71 24.08
C ALA A 171 17.21 9.02 22.73
N LEU A 172 18.25 8.59 22.02
CA LEU A 172 18.11 7.84 20.77
C LEU A 172 17.49 6.46 21.00
N LEU A 173 17.88 5.75 22.06
CA LEU A 173 17.31 4.46 22.43
C LEU A 173 15.81 4.59 22.74
N GLU A 174 15.44 5.56 23.57
CA GLU A 174 14.05 5.85 23.93
C GLU A 174 13.20 6.15 22.69
N LYS A 175 13.73 6.96 21.76
CA LYS A 175 13.02 7.28 20.51
C LYS A 175 12.83 6.05 19.63
N ARG A 176 13.84 5.19 19.52
CA ARG A 176 13.75 3.94 18.75
C ARG A 176 12.75 2.98 19.38
N TYR A 177 12.75 2.86 20.71
CA TYR A 177 11.80 2.06 21.46
C TYR A 177 10.36 2.53 21.22
N LYS A 178 10.07 3.82 21.40
CA LYS A 178 8.75 4.41 21.11
C LYS A 178 8.29 4.16 19.68
N LYS A 179 9.18 4.31 18.69
CA LYS A 179 8.85 3.98 17.29
C LYS A 179 8.58 2.49 17.08
N ALA A 180 9.29 1.60 17.78
CA ALA A 180 9.07 0.16 17.68
C ALA A 180 7.68 -0.20 18.26
N VAL A 181 7.36 0.28 19.46
CA VAL A 181 6.05 0.09 20.12
C VAL A 181 4.92 0.63 19.24
N SER A 182 5.00 1.89 18.82
CA SER A 182 3.96 2.50 17.96
C SER A 182 3.72 1.73 16.65
N ARG A 183 4.76 1.13 16.06
CA ARG A 183 4.62 0.31 14.86
C ARG A 183 3.97 -1.04 15.14
N ALA A 184 4.30 -1.65 16.27
CA ALA A 184 3.66 -2.88 16.71
C ALA A 184 2.17 -2.64 17.01
N GLU A 185 1.85 -1.54 17.68
CA GLU A 185 0.46 -1.18 18.01
C GLU A 185 -0.42 -0.91 16.78
N MET A 186 0.16 -0.34 15.71
CA MET A 186 -0.56 -0.20 14.43
C MET A 186 -1.02 -1.54 13.84
N LEU A 187 -0.35 -2.65 14.18
CA LEU A 187 -0.69 -3.99 13.70
C LEU A 187 -1.50 -4.80 14.71
N TYR A 188 -1.12 -4.76 15.98
CA TYR A 188 -1.64 -5.65 17.02
C TYR A 188 -2.69 -5.00 17.93
N GLY A 189 -2.86 -3.68 17.87
CA GLY A 189 -3.62 -2.92 18.87
C GLY A 189 -2.76 -2.55 20.08
N SER A 190 -3.39 -2.05 21.14
CA SER A 190 -2.69 -1.68 22.38
C SER A 190 -1.87 -2.84 22.93
N LEU A 191 -0.62 -2.59 23.33
CA LEU A 191 0.25 -3.59 23.96
C LEU A 191 0.22 -3.53 25.49
N ASP A 192 -0.46 -2.53 26.07
CA ASP A 192 -0.59 -2.30 27.51
C ASP A 192 -1.81 -3.01 28.14
N GLU A 193 -2.45 -3.94 27.41
CA GLU A 193 -3.58 -4.76 27.91
C GLU A 193 -3.14 -6.06 28.58
#